data_AF-A0A4V3T6L7-F1
#
_entry.id   AF-A0A4V3T6L7-F1
#
_cell.length_a   1.000
_cell.length_b   1.000
_cell.length_c   1.000
_cell.angle_alpha   90.00
_cell.angle_beta   90.00
_cell.angle_gamma   90.00
#
_symmetry.space_group_name_H-M   'P 1'
#
loop_
_entity.id
_entity.type
_entity.pdbx_description
1 polymer ?
#
loop_
_entity_poly.entity_id
_entity_poly.type
_entity_poly.pdbx_seq_one_letter_code
_entity_poly.pdbx_strand_id
1 'polypeptide(L)'
;MPTALDRPTERPADARGRVAELRAVRAQAVAGPSARATEAQHAKGKLTARERIELLVDPGSFHEVEQLRRHRATGFGLEAKRPYTDGVITGWGMVEGRTVFVYAHDFRIFGALRKAYGGAYIVMESQSIGADLTYAWPTNETAVMGAEGAANVTFRRQIANAEDPEAARAHMVKEYKSELMHPYYAAERGLVDDVIDPAGTREVLIKSLAMLRTKHADLPPRKHGNQPQ
;
A
#
# COMPACT_ATOMS: atom_id res chain seq x y z
N MET A 1 14.16 16.14 -22.89
CA MET A 1 15.62 15.97 -22.73
C MET A 1 15.84 15.01 -21.57
N PRO A 2 16.58 13.91 -21.81
CA PRO A 2 16.10 12.53 -21.99
C PRO A 2 15.61 11.90 -20.66
N THR A 3 14.79 10.84 -20.61
CA THR A 3 15.22 9.47 -20.93
C THR A 3 14.03 8.54 -21.26
N ALA A 4 13.97 8.10 -22.52
CA ALA A 4 13.78 6.69 -22.76
C ALA A 4 14.92 5.98 -22.03
N LEU A 5 14.66 5.38 -20.86
CA LEU A 5 15.65 4.48 -20.26
C LEU A 5 15.67 3.22 -21.12
N ASP A 6 16.66 3.23 -22.01
CA ASP A 6 17.35 2.14 -22.70
C ASP A 6 16.58 0.83 -22.79
N ARG A 7 15.95 0.59 -23.95
CA ARG A 7 16.19 -0.72 -24.54
C ARG A 7 17.70 -0.81 -24.75
N PRO A 8 18.36 -1.92 -24.36
CA PRO A 8 19.74 -2.14 -24.76
C PRO A 8 19.86 -1.84 -26.25
N THR A 9 20.81 -0.97 -26.60
CA THR A 9 21.08 -0.58 -28.00
C THR A 9 21.41 -1.80 -28.86
N GLU A 10 21.86 -2.90 -28.25
CA GLU A 10 21.96 -4.22 -28.85
C GLU A 10 21.18 -5.27 -28.05
N ARG A 11 20.26 -5.97 -28.71
CA ARG A 11 19.61 -7.15 -28.12
C ARG A 11 20.65 -8.23 -27.89
N PRO A 12 20.71 -8.87 -26.71
CA PRO A 12 21.67 -9.95 -26.49
C PRO A 12 21.50 -11.04 -27.54
N ALA A 13 22.62 -11.40 -28.18
CA ALA A 13 22.65 -12.33 -29.31
C ALA A 13 22.25 -13.75 -28.92
N ASP A 14 22.42 -14.12 -27.64
CA ASP A 14 22.17 -15.48 -27.14
C ASP A 14 21.21 -15.51 -25.94
N ALA A 15 20.79 -16.73 -25.57
CA ALA A 15 19.87 -16.95 -24.47
C ALA A 15 20.44 -16.53 -23.10
N ARG A 16 21.76 -16.69 -22.90
CA ARG A 16 22.42 -16.35 -21.63
C ARG A 16 22.40 -14.85 -21.39
N GLY A 17 22.70 -14.06 -22.42
CA GLY A 17 22.62 -12.61 -22.36
C GLY A 17 21.22 -12.10 -22.07
N ARG A 18 20.18 -12.70 -22.66
CA ARG A 18 18.77 -12.35 -22.36
C ARG A 18 18.37 -12.69 -20.93
N VAL A 19 18.87 -13.80 -20.38
CA VAL A 19 18.64 -14.16 -18.97
C VAL A 19 19.34 -13.18 -18.03
N ALA A 20 20.56 -12.74 -18.37
CA ALA A 20 21.28 -11.73 -17.59
C ALA A 20 20.56 -10.38 -17.60
N GLU A 21 20.08 -9.93 -18.77
CA GLU A 21 19.25 -8.73 -18.91
C GLU A 21 17.98 -8.81 -18.05
N LEU A 22 17.25 -9.92 -18.14
CA LEU A 22 16.04 -10.13 -17.32
C LEU A 22 16.34 -10.07 -15.81
N ARG A 23 17.45 -10.67 -15.37
CA ARG A 23 17.88 -10.61 -13.96
C ARG A 23 18.18 -9.18 -13.52
N ALA A 24 18.87 -8.40 -14.36
CA ALA A 24 19.16 -7.00 -14.08
C ALA A 24 17.88 -6.16 -13.97
N VAL A 25 16.94 -6.34 -14.90
CA VAL A 25 15.64 -5.65 -14.89
C VAL A 25 14.81 -6.00 -13.65
N ARG A 26 14.79 -7.28 -13.25
CA ARG A 26 14.13 -7.71 -12.00
C ARG A 26 14.79 -7.09 -10.77
N ALA A 27 16.12 -7.06 -10.71
CA ALA A 27 16.84 -6.42 -9.61
C ALA A 27 16.52 -4.92 -9.50
N GLN A 28 16.40 -4.22 -10.64
CA GLN A 28 15.98 -2.83 -10.68
C GLN A 28 14.55 -2.64 -10.15
N ALA A 29 13.61 -3.52 -10.52
CA ALA A 29 12.23 -3.47 -10.04
C ALA A 29 12.13 -3.65 -8.51
N VAL A 30 12.96 -4.52 -7.93
CA VAL A 30 13.04 -4.71 -6.47
C VAL A 30 13.63 -3.49 -5.76
N ALA A 31 14.73 -2.95 -6.30
CA ALA A 31 15.40 -1.76 -5.77
C ALA A 31 14.49 -0.53 -5.76
N GLY A 32 13.55 -0.46 -6.70
CA GLY A 32 12.61 0.66 -6.85
C GLY A 32 13.24 1.84 -7.61
N PRO A 33 12.49 2.95 -7.75
CA PRO A 33 12.88 4.06 -8.63
C PRO A 33 14.03 4.92 -8.08
N SER A 34 14.33 4.83 -6.78
CA SER A 34 15.38 5.64 -6.15
C SER A 34 15.85 5.00 -4.84
N ALA A 35 17.17 4.87 -4.67
CA ALA A 35 17.78 4.47 -3.41
C ALA A 35 17.34 5.37 -2.24
N ARG A 36 17.24 6.68 -2.49
CA ARG A 36 16.75 7.69 -1.52
C ARG A 36 15.37 7.36 -0.97
N ALA A 37 14.47 6.76 -1.76
CA ALA A 37 13.13 6.41 -1.30
C ALA A 37 13.16 5.24 -0.30
N THR A 38 14.03 4.26 -0.54
CA THR A 38 14.28 3.14 0.37
C THR A 38 14.98 3.63 1.64
N GLU A 39 16.05 4.42 1.51
CA GLU A 39 16.77 5.02 2.63
C GLU A 39 15.86 5.90 3.50
N ALA A 40 15.03 6.75 2.90
CA ALA A 40 14.08 7.58 3.64
C ALA A 40 12.98 6.78 4.36
N GLN A 41 12.71 5.55 3.91
CA GLN A 41 11.79 4.64 4.58
C GLN A 41 12.48 3.98 5.77
N HIS A 42 13.70 3.46 5.58
CA HIS A 42 14.50 2.85 6.63
C HIS A 42 14.92 3.85 7.71
N ALA A 43 15.24 5.08 7.35
CA ALA A 43 15.56 6.17 8.29
C ALA A 43 14.38 6.51 9.22
N LYS A 44 13.15 6.15 8.84
CA LYS A 44 11.95 6.27 9.69
C LYS A 44 11.70 5.02 10.54
N GLY A 45 12.65 4.08 10.57
CA GLY A 45 12.49 2.77 11.20
C GLY A 45 11.46 1.88 10.51
N LYS A 46 11.11 2.15 9.25
CA LYS A 46 10.07 1.40 8.52
C LYS A 46 10.71 0.50 7.48
N LEU A 47 10.21 -0.72 7.40
CA LEU A 47 10.48 -1.64 6.29
C LEU A 47 9.71 -1.25 5.03
N THR A 48 10.26 -1.63 3.88
CA THR A 48 9.58 -1.65 2.58
C THR A 48 8.48 -2.70 2.56
N ALA A 49 7.57 -2.62 1.57
CA ALA A 49 6.49 -3.60 1.45
C ALA A 49 7.02 -5.03 1.22
N ARG A 50 8.04 -5.22 0.37
CA ARG A 50 8.65 -6.54 0.14
C ARG A 50 9.31 -7.11 1.39
N GLU A 51 10.06 -6.29 2.13
CA GLU A 51 10.68 -6.72 3.39
C GLU A 51 9.64 -7.15 4.42
N ARG A 52 8.50 -6.45 4.51
CA ARG A 52 7.40 -6.87 5.39
C ARG A 52 6.79 -8.18 4.95
N ILE A 53 6.52 -8.36 3.66
CA ILE A 53 5.97 -9.60 3.11
C ILE A 53 6.88 -10.78 3.46
N GLU A 54 8.20 -10.62 3.27
CA GLU A 54 9.18 -11.68 3.57
C GLU A 54 9.17 -12.09 5.05
N LEU A 55 8.90 -11.16 5.98
CA LEU A 55 8.75 -11.48 7.40
C LEU A 55 7.42 -12.20 7.71
N LEU A 56 6.38 -11.96 6.91
CA LEU A 56 5.05 -12.50 7.14
C LEU A 56 4.84 -13.87 6.51
N VAL A 57 5.54 -14.20 5.42
CA VAL A 57 5.48 -15.50 4.77
C VAL A 57 6.62 -16.41 5.23
N ASP A 58 6.53 -17.71 4.96
CA ASP A 58 7.58 -18.68 5.24
C ASP A 58 8.84 -18.30 4.42
N PRO A 59 10.05 -18.43 4.99
CA PRO A 59 11.27 -17.95 4.34
C PRO A 59 11.44 -18.48 2.91
N GLY A 60 11.66 -17.57 1.95
CA GLY A 60 11.88 -17.93 0.55
C GLY A 60 10.64 -18.46 -0.19
N SER A 61 9.45 -18.38 0.41
CA SER A 61 8.21 -18.85 -0.22
C SER A 61 7.51 -17.80 -1.08
N PHE A 62 7.87 -16.52 -0.97
CA PHE A 62 7.18 -15.45 -1.69
C PHE A 62 7.52 -15.43 -3.19
N HIS A 63 6.48 -15.42 -4.02
CA HIS A 63 6.53 -15.35 -5.47
C HIS A 63 5.73 -14.13 -5.93
N GLU A 64 6.44 -13.07 -6.31
CA GLU A 64 5.84 -11.86 -6.87
C GLU A 64 5.38 -12.09 -8.32
N VAL A 65 4.15 -11.68 -8.64
CA VAL A 65 3.59 -11.72 -9.99
C VAL A 65 3.60 -10.31 -10.61
N GLU A 66 3.67 -10.24 -11.93
CA GLU A 66 3.60 -8.97 -12.68
C GLU A 66 4.64 -7.91 -12.25
N GLN A 67 5.78 -8.30 -11.65
CA GLN A 67 6.83 -7.40 -11.15
C GLN A 67 7.33 -6.35 -12.18
N LEU A 68 7.27 -6.70 -13.47
CA LEU A 68 7.72 -5.83 -14.56
C LEU A 68 6.61 -5.00 -15.20
N ARG A 69 5.37 -5.11 -14.70
CA ARG A 69 4.23 -4.31 -15.14
C ARG A 69 4.50 -2.84 -14.89
N ARG A 70 4.02 -2.00 -15.80
CA ARG A 70 4.08 -0.54 -15.69
C ARG A 70 2.69 0.00 -15.95
N HIS A 71 2.33 1.09 -15.27
CA HIS A 71 1.05 1.76 -15.52
C HIS A 71 0.93 2.20 -16.99
N ARG A 72 -0.33 2.27 -17.43
CA ARG A 72 -0.73 2.80 -18.75
C ARG A 72 -1.38 4.18 -18.64
N ALA A 73 -1.49 4.72 -17.43
CA ALA A 73 -2.09 6.03 -17.19
C ALA A 73 -1.34 7.15 -17.93
N THR A 74 -2.12 8.07 -18.48
CA THR A 74 -1.67 9.28 -19.18
C THR A 74 -2.23 10.51 -18.47
N GLY A 75 -1.46 11.60 -18.41
CA GLY A 75 -1.85 12.83 -17.71
C GLY A 75 -1.15 12.99 -16.36
N PHE A 76 -1.17 14.21 -15.82
CA PHE A 76 -0.48 14.59 -14.58
C PHE A 76 1.04 14.31 -14.58
N GLY A 77 1.68 14.25 -15.75
CA GLY A 77 3.12 13.98 -15.88
C GLY A 77 3.50 12.52 -15.68
N LEU A 78 2.52 11.61 -15.57
CA LEU A 78 2.77 10.17 -15.38
C LEU A 78 3.34 9.53 -16.66
N GLU A 79 3.02 10.06 -17.84
CA GLU A 79 3.58 9.59 -19.11
C GLU A 79 5.12 9.64 -19.14
N ALA A 80 5.73 10.58 -18.40
CA ALA A 80 7.17 10.75 -18.30
C ALA A 80 7.83 9.91 -17.20
N LYS A 81 7.05 9.33 -16.28
CA LYS A 81 7.56 8.61 -15.11
C LYS A 81 6.95 7.21 -15.03
N ARG A 82 7.61 6.25 -15.69
CA ARG A 82 7.15 4.86 -15.80
C ARG A 82 8.11 3.89 -15.10
N PRO A 83 8.21 3.94 -13.76
CA PRO A 83 9.01 2.96 -13.01
C PRO A 83 8.48 1.55 -13.27
N TYR A 84 9.32 0.54 -13.02
CA TYR A 84 8.83 -0.83 -12.92
C TYR A 84 7.93 -0.97 -11.68
N THR A 85 6.92 -1.83 -11.80
CA THR A 85 5.73 -1.91 -10.94
C THR A 85 4.79 -0.71 -11.08
N ASP A 86 3.53 -0.88 -10.68
CA ASP A 86 2.50 0.16 -10.62
C ASP A 86 2.23 0.65 -9.19
N GLY A 87 3.13 0.34 -8.25
CA GLY A 87 2.96 0.69 -6.84
C GLY A 87 2.20 -0.35 -6.01
N VAL A 88 1.72 -1.44 -6.62
CA VAL A 88 1.12 -2.55 -5.88
C VAL A 88 1.92 -3.82 -6.14
N ILE A 89 2.51 -4.37 -5.09
CA ILE A 89 3.14 -5.69 -5.10
C ILE A 89 2.03 -6.71 -4.96
N THR A 90 1.99 -7.71 -5.83
CA THR A 90 1.05 -8.82 -5.77
C THR A 90 1.82 -10.13 -5.90
N GLY A 91 1.33 -11.19 -5.27
CA GLY A 91 1.99 -12.48 -5.32
C GLY A 91 1.34 -13.52 -4.42
N TRP A 92 2.05 -14.62 -4.24
CA TRP A 92 1.66 -15.68 -3.31
C TRP A 92 2.87 -16.13 -2.49
N GLY A 93 2.61 -16.68 -1.31
CA GLY A 93 3.62 -17.26 -0.43
C GLY A 93 2.99 -18.32 0.46
N MET A 94 3.74 -18.84 1.41
CA MET A 94 3.25 -19.78 2.41
C MET A 94 3.21 -19.13 3.79
N VAL A 95 2.27 -19.51 4.64
CA VAL A 95 2.26 -19.18 6.07
C VAL A 95 1.94 -20.48 6.80
N GLU A 96 2.90 -21.00 7.57
CA GLU A 96 2.78 -22.33 8.20
C GLU A 96 2.43 -23.41 7.16
N GLY A 97 3.08 -23.37 5.99
CA GLY A 97 2.86 -24.30 4.87
C GLY A 97 1.54 -24.08 4.10
N ARG A 98 0.68 -23.14 4.52
CA ARG A 98 -0.56 -22.82 3.81
C ARG A 98 -0.31 -21.73 2.77
N THR A 99 -0.70 -21.99 1.51
CA THR A 99 -0.64 -20.97 0.46
C THR A 99 -1.54 -19.79 0.79
N VAL A 100 -0.97 -18.59 0.76
CA VAL A 100 -1.67 -17.31 0.89
C VAL A 100 -1.37 -16.43 -0.32
N PHE A 101 -2.35 -15.62 -0.71
CA PHE A 101 -2.17 -14.57 -1.71
C PHE A 101 -1.99 -13.24 -1.01
N VAL A 102 -1.04 -12.45 -1.47
CA VAL A 102 -0.65 -11.20 -0.83
C VAL A 102 -0.69 -10.10 -1.86
N TYR A 103 -1.23 -8.95 -1.46
CA TYR A 103 -1.03 -7.70 -2.16
C TYR A 103 -0.66 -6.62 -1.15
N ALA A 104 0.24 -5.72 -1.54
CA ALA A 104 0.73 -4.66 -0.67
C ALA A 104 1.12 -3.42 -1.47
N HIS A 105 0.81 -2.25 -0.94
CA HIS A 105 1.15 -1.00 -1.58
C HIS A 105 2.63 -0.61 -1.32
N ASP A 106 3.41 -0.38 -2.39
CA ASP A 106 4.79 0.10 -2.33
C ASP A 106 4.84 1.62 -2.44
N PHE A 107 4.96 2.28 -1.28
CA PHE A 107 4.99 3.73 -1.17
C PHE A 107 6.20 4.40 -1.85
N ARG A 108 7.19 3.62 -2.31
CA ARG A 108 8.38 4.13 -3.00
C ARG A 108 8.11 4.50 -4.46
N ILE A 109 7.04 3.98 -5.07
CA ILE A 109 6.79 4.12 -6.52
C ILE A 109 6.15 5.47 -6.86
N PHE A 110 5.03 5.82 -6.20
CA PHE A 110 4.27 7.05 -6.50
C PHE A 110 4.16 8.06 -5.34
N GLY A 111 4.94 7.89 -4.26
CA GLY A 111 5.23 8.93 -3.25
C GLY A 111 4.08 9.45 -2.35
N ALA A 112 2.81 9.36 -2.75
CA ALA A 112 1.71 10.11 -2.12
C ALA A 112 0.71 9.28 -1.30
N LEU A 113 0.72 7.96 -1.37
CA LEU A 113 -0.37 7.15 -0.79
C LEU A 113 -0.05 6.54 0.57
N ARG A 114 0.82 7.15 1.37
CA ARG A 114 1.36 6.60 2.65
C ARG A 114 0.29 6.23 3.71
N LYS A 115 -1.00 6.45 3.44
CA LYS A 115 -2.06 6.50 4.44
C LYS A 115 -3.36 5.91 3.91
N ALA A 116 -4.12 5.27 4.80
CA ALA A 116 -5.39 4.63 4.50
C ALA A 116 -6.49 5.69 4.39
N TYR A 117 -6.55 6.36 3.24
CA TYR A 117 -7.47 7.47 3.02
C TYR A 117 -8.56 7.17 2.00
N GLY A 118 -9.80 7.50 2.37
CA GLY A 118 -10.94 7.55 1.46
C GLY A 118 -11.12 6.27 0.64
N GLY A 119 -11.31 6.41 -0.68
CA GLY A 119 -11.53 5.26 -1.56
C GLY A 119 -10.37 4.26 -1.60
N ALA A 120 -9.12 4.73 -1.45
CA ALA A 120 -7.95 3.85 -1.46
C ALA A 120 -7.91 2.93 -0.24
N TYR A 121 -8.40 3.38 0.91
CA TYR A 121 -8.60 2.51 2.08
C TYR A 121 -9.66 1.43 1.78
N ILE A 122 -10.80 1.84 1.22
CA ILE A 122 -11.93 0.94 0.98
C ILE A 122 -11.51 -0.21 0.05
N VAL A 123 -10.86 0.11 -1.06
CA VAL A 123 -10.44 -0.89 -2.07
C VAL A 123 -9.27 -1.77 -1.64
N MET A 124 -8.57 -1.42 -0.55
CA MET A 124 -7.51 -2.23 0.03
C MET A 124 -8.07 -3.18 1.11
N GLU A 125 -9.23 -3.80 0.82
CA GLU A 125 -9.94 -4.77 1.68
C GLU A 125 -10.26 -4.21 3.07
N SER A 126 -10.99 -3.09 3.11
CA SER A 126 -11.59 -2.62 4.36
C SER A 126 -12.71 -3.55 4.84
N GLN A 127 -13.01 -3.48 6.14
CA GLN A 127 -14.09 -4.28 6.75
C GLN A 127 -15.45 -4.09 6.07
N SER A 128 -15.73 -2.91 5.52
CA SER A 128 -16.99 -2.60 4.85
C SER A 128 -17.19 -3.33 3.52
N ILE A 129 -16.14 -3.90 2.92
CA ILE A 129 -16.21 -4.67 1.67
C ILE A 129 -16.07 -6.19 1.88
N GLY A 130 -16.08 -6.64 3.14
CA GLY A 130 -16.17 -8.07 3.48
C GLY A 130 -14.87 -8.71 3.95
N ALA A 131 -13.88 -7.91 4.36
CA ALA A 131 -12.72 -8.45 5.05
C ALA A 131 -13.15 -9.15 6.35
N ASP A 132 -12.65 -10.37 6.57
CA ASP A 132 -12.96 -11.17 7.76
C ASP A 132 -12.36 -10.59 9.04
N LEU A 133 -11.13 -10.11 8.92
CA LEU A 133 -10.33 -9.59 10.02
C LEU A 133 -9.47 -8.46 9.48
N THR A 134 -9.39 -7.39 10.26
CA THR A 134 -8.70 -6.15 9.93
C THR A 134 -7.91 -5.67 11.13
N TYR A 135 -6.63 -5.38 10.91
CA TYR A 135 -5.73 -4.96 11.98
C TYR A 135 -5.05 -3.64 11.61
N ALA A 136 -4.82 -2.80 12.61
CA ALA A 136 -4.02 -1.58 12.46
C ALA A 136 -2.74 -1.69 13.30
N TRP A 137 -1.66 -1.05 12.83
CA TRP A 137 -0.52 -0.77 13.70
C TRP A 137 -0.70 0.58 14.40
N PRO A 138 -0.02 0.83 15.53
CA PRO A 138 -0.08 2.11 16.25
C PRO A 138 0.29 3.33 15.38
N THR A 139 1.06 3.12 14.31
CA THR A 139 1.47 4.19 13.38
C THR A 139 0.56 4.37 12.16
N ASN A 140 -0.55 3.61 12.07
CA ASN A 140 -1.52 3.74 10.99
C ASN A 140 -2.32 5.03 11.15
N GLU A 141 -2.59 5.69 10.03
CA GLU A 141 -3.52 6.82 9.96
C GLU A 141 -4.65 6.42 9.00
N THR A 142 -5.86 6.23 9.55
CA THR A 142 -7.08 5.93 8.81
C THR A 142 -7.98 7.17 8.84
N ALA A 143 -8.38 7.68 7.68
CA ALA A 143 -9.24 8.86 7.60
C ALA A 143 -9.98 8.94 6.25
N VAL A 144 -10.96 9.84 6.15
CA VAL A 144 -11.67 10.08 4.88
C VAL A 144 -10.76 10.75 3.85
N MET A 145 -9.93 11.69 4.30
CA MET A 145 -8.95 12.41 3.47
C MET A 145 -7.78 12.90 4.32
N GLY A 146 -6.79 13.56 3.71
CA GLY A 146 -5.68 14.16 4.45
C GLY A 146 -6.14 15.30 5.36
N ALA A 147 -5.53 15.41 6.55
CA ALA A 147 -5.84 16.40 7.59
C ALA A 147 -5.95 17.84 7.04
N GLU A 148 -5.02 18.25 6.18
CA GLU A 148 -5.01 19.58 5.58
C GLU A 148 -6.23 19.83 4.69
N GLY A 149 -6.56 18.89 3.82
CA GLY A 149 -7.75 18.96 2.98
C GLY A 149 -9.02 18.99 3.82
N ALA A 150 -9.11 18.14 4.84
CA ALA A 150 -10.26 18.10 5.75
C ALA A 150 -10.41 19.41 6.53
N ALA A 151 -9.34 19.94 7.11
CA ALA A 151 -9.37 21.17 7.89
C ALA A 151 -9.78 22.37 7.02
N ASN A 152 -9.27 22.46 5.79
CA ASN A 152 -9.60 23.53 4.85
C ASN A 152 -11.06 23.51 4.39
N VAL A 153 -11.72 22.36 4.45
CA VAL A 153 -13.16 22.23 4.14
C VAL A 153 -14.00 22.48 5.38
N THR A 154 -13.74 21.75 6.46
CA THR A 154 -14.53 21.76 7.70
C THR A 154 -14.46 23.11 8.41
N PHE A 155 -13.25 23.68 8.50
CA PHE A 155 -13.00 24.89 9.28
C PHE A 155 -12.78 26.13 8.41
N ARG A 156 -13.16 26.07 7.13
CA ARG A 156 -12.93 27.12 6.13
C ARG A 156 -13.27 28.53 6.63
N ARG A 157 -14.42 28.68 7.28
CA ARG A 157 -14.92 29.99 7.77
C ARG A 157 -14.11 30.50 8.96
N GLN A 158 -13.74 29.63 9.89
CA GLN A 158 -12.96 30.02 11.06
C GLN A 158 -11.54 30.40 10.66
N ILE A 159 -10.93 29.66 9.72
CA ILE A 159 -9.62 29.98 9.16
C ILE A 159 -9.67 31.35 8.45
N ALA A 160 -10.70 31.59 7.62
CA ALA A 160 -10.82 32.84 6.88
C ALA A 160 -11.08 34.07 7.77
N ASN A 161 -11.75 33.89 8.90
CA ASN A 161 -12.10 34.97 9.83
C ASN A 161 -11.09 35.13 10.99
N ALA A 162 -10.03 34.31 11.03
CA ALA A 162 -9.00 34.41 12.05
C ALA A 162 -8.09 35.62 11.80
N GLU A 163 -7.57 36.21 12.88
CA GLU A 163 -6.56 37.27 12.79
C GLU A 163 -5.28 36.77 12.10
N ASP A 164 -4.92 35.51 12.32
CA ASP A 164 -3.86 34.80 11.59
C ASP A 164 -4.40 33.49 10.99
N PRO A 165 -4.79 33.51 9.70
CA PRO A 165 -5.30 32.34 8.99
C PRO A 165 -4.29 31.19 8.83
N GLU A 166 -2.99 31.46 8.78
CA GLU A 166 -1.98 30.41 8.64
C GLU A 166 -1.78 29.67 9.97
N ALA A 167 -1.69 30.42 11.08
CA ALA A 167 -1.62 29.83 12.42
C ALA A 167 -2.91 29.06 12.76
N ALA A 168 -4.08 29.62 12.45
CA ALA A 168 -5.36 28.95 12.68
C ALA A 168 -5.46 27.62 11.90
N ARG A 169 -5.02 27.62 10.63
CA ARG A 169 -4.98 26.40 9.80
C ARG A 169 -4.03 25.37 10.38
N ALA A 170 -2.81 25.75 10.75
CA ALA A 170 -1.84 24.84 11.33
C ALA A 170 -2.36 24.20 12.63
N HIS A 171 -3.02 25.00 13.47
CA HIS A 171 -3.68 24.52 14.69
C HIS A 171 -4.78 23.50 14.39
N MET A 172 -5.71 23.84 13.49
CA MET A 172 -6.85 22.98 13.14
C MET A 172 -6.42 21.69 12.43
N VAL A 173 -5.37 21.73 11.61
CA VAL A 173 -4.78 20.53 11.01
C VAL A 173 -4.20 19.61 12.08
N LYS A 174 -3.51 20.18 13.07
CA LYS A 174 -2.94 19.42 14.19
C LYS A 174 -4.04 18.77 15.02
N GLU A 175 -5.10 19.52 15.36
CA GLU A 175 -6.26 19.05 16.12
C GLU A 175 -7.00 17.94 15.36
N TYR A 176 -7.33 18.15 14.08
CA TYR A 176 -7.96 17.13 13.24
C TYR A 176 -7.12 15.84 13.22
N LYS A 177 -5.79 15.98 13.14
CA LYS A 177 -4.89 14.83 13.13
C LYS A 177 -4.89 14.09 14.47
N SER A 178 -4.83 14.79 15.60
CA SER A 178 -4.77 14.16 16.92
C SER A 178 -6.07 13.47 17.29
N GLU A 179 -7.22 14.06 16.94
CA GLU A 179 -8.54 13.58 17.36
C GLU A 179 -9.11 12.51 16.43
N LEU A 180 -8.82 12.58 15.12
CA LEU A 180 -9.55 11.79 14.12
C LEU A 180 -8.66 10.87 13.27
N MET A 181 -7.33 11.02 13.35
CA MET A 181 -6.39 10.33 12.45
C MET A 181 -5.42 9.41 13.18
N HIS A 182 -5.94 8.58 14.07
CA HIS A 182 -5.19 7.58 14.82
C HIS A 182 -5.92 6.23 14.80
N PRO A 183 -5.23 5.10 14.98
CA PRO A 183 -5.83 3.78 14.78
C PRO A 183 -6.86 3.44 15.86
N TYR A 184 -6.74 3.99 17.05
CA TYR A 184 -7.73 3.79 18.12
C TYR A 184 -9.10 4.38 17.77
N TYR A 185 -9.15 5.51 17.05
CA TYR A 185 -10.42 6.07 16.56
C TYR A 185 -11.13 5.10 15.61
N ALA A 186 -10.35 4.40 14.78
CA ALA A 186 -10.87 3.38 13.87
C ALA A 186 -11.34 2.13 14.63
N ALA A 187 -10.59 1.69 15.65
CA ALA A 187 -10.93 0.54 16.48
C ALA A 187 -12.21 0.78 17.30
N GLU A 188 -12.35 1.96 17.94
CA GLU A 188 -13.55 2.36 18.69
C GLU A 188 -14.83 2.34 17.83
N ARG A 189 -14.69 2.50 16.52
CA ARG A 189 -15.80 2.48 15.55
C ARG A 189 -15.99 1.13 14.86
N GLY A 190 -15.21 0.12 15.24
CA GLY A 190 -15.24 -1.19 14.60
C GLY A 190 -14.86 -1.16 13.12
N LEU A 191 -14.02 -0.19 12.73
CA LEU A 191 -13.43 -0.15 11.37
C LEU A 191 -12.21 -1.05 11.25
N VAL A 192 -11.59 -1.36 12.40
CA VAL A 192 -10.57 -2.39 12.57
C VAL A 192 -10.90 -3.22 13.81
N ASP A 193 -10.55 -4.50 13.79
CA ASP A 193 -10.80 -5.42 14.91
C ASP A 193 -9.85 -5.17 16.08
N ASP A 194 -8.59 -4.83 15.80
CA ASP A 194 -7.59 -4.58 16.85
C ASP A 194 -6.42 -3.68 16.37
N VAL A 195 -5.74 -3.06 17.33
CA VAL A 195 -4.47 -2.33 17.15
C VAL A 195 -3.34 -3.18 17.71
N ILE A 196 -2.55 -3.79 16.82
CA ILE A 196 -1.53 -4.79 17.17
C ILE A 196 -0.10 -4.24 17.07
N ASP A 197 0.82 -4.79 17.85
CA ASP A 197 2.26 -4.53 17.68
C ASP A 197 2.72 -5.06 16.31
N PRO A 198 3.41 -4.23 15.48
CA PRO A 198 4.00 -4.68 14.23
C PRO A 198 4.81 -5.98 14.33
N ALA A 199 5.53 -6.20 15.43
CA ALA A 199 6.33 -7.41 15.65
C ALA A 199 5.46 -8.67 15.81
N GLY A 200 4.23 -8.53 16.32
CA GLY A 200 3.27 -9.63 16.49
C GLY A 200 2.46 -9.97 15.24
N THR A 201 2.64 -9.24 14.12
CA THR A 201 1.77 -9.36 12.94
C THR A 201 1.72 -10.78 12.38
N ARG A 202 2.86 -11.48 12.32
CA ARG A 202 2.90 -12.87 11.80
C ARG A 202 2.12 -13.83 12.69
N GLU A 203 2.25 -13.71 14.01
CA GLU A 203 1.53 -14.57 14.95
C GLU A 203 0.03 -14.36 14.86
N VAL A 204 -0.41 -13.09 14.78
CA VAL A 204 -1.81 -12.73 14.57
C VAL A 204 -2.31 -13.35 13.26
N LEU A 205 -1.59 -13.17 12.15
CA LEU A 205 -1.94 -13.74 10.85
C LEU A 205 -2.11 -15.27 10.91
N ILE A 206 -1.21 -15.98 11.58
CA ILE A 206 -1.29 -17.44 11.75
C ILE A 206 -2.58 -17.81 12.51
N LYS A 207 -2.87 -17.14 13.62
CA LYS A 207 -4.09 -17.38 14.41
C LYS A 207 -5.35 -17.08 13.62
N SER A 208 -5.36 -15.97 12.87
CA SER A 208 -6.45 -15.57 11.98
C SER A 208 -6.73 -16.63 10.92
N LEU A 209 -5.69 -17.10 10.22
CA LEU A 209 -5.81 -18.13 9.19
C LEU A 209 -6.28 -19.47 9.76
N ALA A 210 -5.80 -19.84 10.94
CA ALA A 210 -6.23 -21.05 11.64
C ALA A 210 -7.72 -21.00 12.00
N MET A 211 -8.18 -19.85 12.55
CA MET A 211 -9.59 -19.61 12.88
C MET A 211 -10.49 -19.65 11.63
N LEU A 212 -10.06 -19.03 10.54
CA LEU A 212 -10.82 -18.95 9.29
C LEU A 212 -10.72 -20.21 8.41
N ARG A 213 -10.07 -21.29 8.88
CA ARG A 213 -9.82 -22.50 8.07
C ARG A 213 -11.10 -23.16 7.54
N THR A 214 -12.19 -23.10 8.30
CA THR A 214 -13.48 -23.69 7.94
C THR A 214 -14.53 -22.64 7.60
N LYS A 215 -14.09 -21.41 7.26
CA LYS A 215 -15.02 -20.34 6.87
C LYS A 215 -15.84 -20.79 5.66
N HIS A 216 -17.15 -20.67 5.79
CA HIS A 216 -18.10 -20.76 4.68
C HIS A 216 -18.89 -19.44 4.62
N ALA A 217 -19.11 -18.91 3.42
CA ALA A 217 -19.87 -17.69 3.22
C ALA A 217 -20.80 -17.87 2.01
N ASP A 218 -22.09 -17.75 2.26
CA ASP A 218 -23.09 -17.81 1.19
C ASP A 218 -23.07 -16.51 0.38
N LEU A 219 -23.13 -16.67 -0.94
CA LEU A 219 -23.28 -15.56 -1.86
C LEU A 219 -24.71 -15.50 -2.39
N PRO A 220 -25.27 -14.31 -2.67
CA PRO A 220 -26.58 -14.19 -3.28
C PRO A 220 -26.68 -15.00 -4.58
N PRO A 221 -27.77 -15.77 -4.81
CA PRO A 221 -27.92 -16.61 -5.99
C PRO A 221 -28.02 -15.75 -7.25
N ARG A 222 -27.09 -15.96 -8.19
CA ARG A 222 -27.02 -15.25 -9.47
C ARG A 222 -26.26 -16.09 -10.50
N LYS A 223 -26.52 -15.88 -11.79
CA LYS A 223 -25.76 -16.53 -12.87
C LYS A 223 -24.28 -16.11 -12.87
N HIS A 224 -24.04 -14.80 -12.76
CA HIS A 224 -22.73 -14.17 -12.62
C HIS A 224 -22.91 -12.73 -12.10
N GLY A 225 -21.82 -12.06 -11.73
CA GLY A 225 -21.82 -10.61 -11.47
C GLY A 225 -21.80 -9.80 -12.78
N ASN A 226 -21.93 -8.47 -12.66
CA ASN A 226 -21.72 -7.53 -13.75
C ASN A 226 -20.50 -6.65 -13.42
N GLN A 227 -19.31 -7.17 -13.68
CA GLN A 227 -18.05 -6.47 -13.38
C GLN A 227 -17.81 -5.35 -14.40
N PRO A 228 -17.26 -4.19 -13.99
CA PRO A 228 -16.83 -3.15 -14.93
C PRO A 228 -15.81 -3.70 -15.95
N GLN A 229 -15.89 -3.24 -17.20
CA GLN A 229 -14.94 -3.56 -18.27
C GLN A 229 -13.81 -2.54 -18.38
#